data_AF-A0A7R8QKK8-F1
#
_entry.id   AF-A0A7R8QKK8-F1
#
_cell.length_a   1.000
_cell.length_b   1.000
_cell.length_c   1.000
_cell.angle_alpha   90.00
_cell.angle_beta   90.00
_cell.angle_gamma   90.00
#
_symmetry.space_group_name_H-M   'P 1'
#
loop_
_entity.id
_entity.type
_entity.pdbx_description
1 polymer ?
#
loop_
_entity_poly.entity_id
_entity_poly.type
_entity_poly.pdbx_seq_one_letter_code
_entity_poly.pdbx_strand_id
1 'polypeptide(L)'
;MSLVLEIEYLSGVCFAAIGPDSPTPDWPPQPDRIFSALVATWAARGQDKGEAKALEWLEKLDPPHVLASSAEPRTAPPVYVPPNDYETPDGELSTLIWYRDFISKGLRPRKEHQKSWRRAWNVLPDERKRSGLKERSFPASRPHKPIVQLFWATADPEDEVIAALQRLASDTAYVGHSASLTRCRFLLDPDAPEPNEAKLPERRVYAGRFAELRRTFEEGRRPLPGARVVSVMEAKPHRASLFGKHWLLLEHVAGRMPDLRACAFLAKTARDALLSGYQRIGLGKEIPEVISGHAADGNPTRAPHLAIIPLSFTGFPYADGHVLGFALVPPRDSRILEDESFRKVLRTLAPMDETRGRRVLTLRTKEGTPSGRAFSIGLSPTFEPPAGKRSLDPAWYTRPSQSFASVTPIAADRHLKEEGEARLEELAAQIASACRNINLPEPEAIVTDNHSAIEGAPPAYPSGKSPAWMRWGLPRSLASRPLTHAVIRFAQPIEGPVILGAGRFLGLGLFRPLDPEE
;
A
#
# COMPACT_ATOMS: atom_id res chain seq x y z
N MET A 1 22.11 -27.15 -12.75
CA MET A 1 22.16 -27.39 -11.30
C MET A 1 21.53 -26.20 -10.64
N SER A 2 20.73 -26.40 -9.61
CA SER A 2 20.06 -25.29 -8.92
C SER A 2 20.91 -24.86 -7.71
N LEU A 3 21.04 -23.56 -7.49
CA LEU A 3 21.54 -23.05 -6.21
C LEU A 3 20.43 -23.16 -5.17
N VAL A 4 20.71 -23.81 -4.05
CA VAL A 4 19.74 -23.99 -2.94
C VAL A 4 20.31 -23.41 -1.65
N LEU A 5 19.53 -22.56 -0.98
CA LEU A 5 19.74 -22.18 0.42
C LEU A 5 18.76 -22.97 1.28
N GLU A 6 19.29 -23.89 2.07
CA GLU A 6 18.53 -24.63 3.08
C GLU A 6 18.66 -23.97 4.44
N ILE A 7 17.53 -23.81 5.13
CA ILE A 7 17.41 -23.18 6.44
C ILE A 7 16.62 -24.12 7.35
N GLU A 8 17.26 -24.65 8.37
CA GLU A 8 16.62 -25.47 9.38
C GLU A 8 16.42 -24.67 10.67
N TYR A 9 15.18 -24.62 11.16
CA TYR A 9 14.82 -24.03 12.44
C TYR A 9 15.02 -25.03 13.57
N LEU A 10 16.12 -24.89 14.30
CA LEU A 10 16.59 -25.87 15.29
C LEU A 10 15.65 -26.04 16.49
N SER A 11 14.83 -25.02 16.78
CA SER A 11 13.82 -25.08 17.85
C SER A 11 12.48 -25.69 17.39
N GLY A 12 12.34 -26.02 16.11
CA GLY A 12 11.07 -26.42 15.51
C GLY A 12 10.03 -25.30 15.47
N VAL A 13 10.43 -24.04 15.73
CA VAL A 13 9.55 -22.88 15.80
C VAL A 13 10.20 -21.70 15.09
N CYS A 14 9.42 -21.01 14.25
CA CYS A 14 9.83 -19.77 13.61
C CYS A 14 9.07 -18.59 14.22
N PHE A 15 9.78 -17.76 14.98
CA PHE A 15 9.32 -16.45 15.44
C PHE A 15 9.64 -15.41 14.37
N ALA A 16 8.64 -15.07 13.56
CA ALA A 16 8.74 -14.03 12.54
C ALA A 16 7.38 -13.36 12.42
N ALA A 17 7.33 -12.03 12.54
CA ALA A 17 6.10 -11.26 12.35
C ALA A 17 6.12 -10.57 10.99
N ILE A 18 4.98 -10.55 10.28
CA ILE A 18 4.85 -9.82 9.00
C ILE A 18 5.12 -8.32 9.18
N GLY A 19 4.83 -7.78 10.37
CA GLY A 19 5.13 -6.40 10.76
C GLY A 19 5.14 -6.22 12.28
N PRO A 20 5.51 -5.02 12.77
CA PRO A 20 5.69 -4.75 14.20
C PRO A 20 4.44 -4.99 15.07
N ASP A 21 3.26 -4.84 14.48
CA ASP A 21 1.95 -4.95 15.15
C ASP A 21 1.09 -6.09 14.56
N SER A 22 1.66 -6.94 13.70
CA SER A 22 0.94 -8.06 13.09
C SER A 22 0.86 -9.23 14.07
N PRO A 23 -0.34 -9.76 14.39
CA PRO A 23 -0.48 -10.99 15.15
C PRO A 23 -0.21 -12.24 14.30
N THR A 24 -0.10 -12.09 12.97
CA THR A 24 0.12 -13.20 12.04
C THR A 24 1.62 -13.44 11.85
N PRO A 25 2.08 -14.69 12.01
CA PRO A 25 3.47 -15.05 11.76
C PRO A 25 3.78 -15.09 10.25
N ASP A 26 5.01 -14.71 9.91
CA ASP A 26 5.56 -14.72 8.55
C ASP A 26 6.15 -16.10 8.26
N TRP A 27 5.29 -17.05 7.84
CA TRP A 27 5.70 -18.41 7.46
C TRP A 27 5.19 -18.83 6.07
N PRO A 28 6.08 -19.36 5.19
CA PRO A 28 7.54 -19.34 5.35
C PRO A 28 8.06 -17.89 5.30
N PRO A 29 9.16 -17.57 6.02
CA PRO A 29 9.71 -16.22 5.98
C PRO A 29 10.15 -15.86 4.56
N GLN A 30 9.85 -14.62 4.17
CA GLN A 30 10.11 -14.13 2.82
C GLN A 30 11.62 -14.02 2.52
N PRO A 31 12.06 -14.23 1.26
CA PRO A 31 13.47 -14.14 0.86
C PRO A 31 14.18 -12.84 1.25
N ASP A 32 13.46 -11.71 1.25
CA ASP A 32 14.01 -10.41 1.70
C ASP A 32 14.46 -10.43 3.18
N ARG A 33 13.70 -11.11 4.05
CA ARG A 33 14.05 -11.27 5.46
C ARG A 33 15.28 -12.17 5.62
N ILE A 34 15.34 -13.25 4.84
CA ILE A 34 16.47 -14.18 4.82
C ILE A 34 17.73 -13.44 4.35
N PHE A 35 17.64 -12.66 3.28
CA PHE A 35 18.73 -11.83 2.79
C PHE A 35 19.20 -10.84 3.85
N SER A 36 18.26 -10.18 4.56
CA SER A 36 18.59 -9.28 5.67
C SER A 36 19.36 -9.99 6.80
N ALA A 37 19.04 -11.25 7.10
CA ALA A 37 19.77 -12.06 8.07
C ALA A 37 21.21 -12.37 7.61
N LEU A 38 21.40 -12.73 6.33
CA LEU A 38 22.73 -12.94 5.75
C LEU A 38 23.59 -11.66 5.80
N VAL A 39 22.99 -10.50 5.49
CA VAL A 39 23.66 -9.19 5.59
C VAL A 39 24.01 -8.83 7.03
N ALA A 40 23.14 -9.13 7.99
CA ALA A 40 23.43 -8.93 9.40
C ALA A 40 24.59 -9.82 9.87
N THR A 41 24.64 -11.07 9.43
CA THR A 41 25.75 -11.99 9.69
C THR A 41 27.06 -11.48 9.09
N TRP A 42 27.05 -11.05 7.83
CA TRP A 42 28.22 -10.41 7.19
C TRP A 42 28.75 -9.22 8.00
N ALA A 43 27.86 -8.35 8.47
CA ALA A 43 28.23 -7.19 9.27
C ALA A 43 28.85 -7.60 10.62
N ALA A 44 28.28 -8.62 11.29
CA ALA A 44 28.79 -9.17 12.54
C ALA A 44 30.15 -9.87 12.38
N ARG A 45 30.47 -10.35 11.17
CA ARG A 45 31.72 -11.05 10.82
C ARG A 45 32.85 -10.13 10.35
N GLY A 46 32.73 -8.82 10.59
CA GLY A 46 33.78 -7.87 10.24
C GLY A 46 33.78 -7.45 8.77
N GLN A 47 32.66 -7.62 8.06
CA GLN A 47 32.44 -7.06 6.73
C GLN A 47 33.44 -7.55 5.66
N ASP A 48 33.66 -8.86 5.59
CA ASP A 48 34.56 -9.45 4.60
C ASP A 48 34.19 -9.06 3.15
N LYS A 49 35.21 -8.77 2.33
CA LYS A 49 35.01 -8.27 0.96
C LYS A 49 34.51 -9.37 0.00
N GLY A 50 34.92 -10.62 0.20
CA GLY A 50 34.45 -11.74 -0.61
C GLY A 50 32.99 -12.06 -0.32
N GLU A 51 32.61 -12.05 0.95
CA GLU A 51 31.22 -12.18 1.40
C GLU A 51 30.33 -11.03 0.89
N ALA A 52 30.84 -9.78 0.89
CA ALA A 52 30.12 -8.64 0.31
C ALA A 52 29.83 -8.82 -1.19
N LYS A 53 30.83 -9.22 -1.97
CA LYS A 53 30.66 -9.52 -3.41
C LYS A 53 29.64 -10.64 -3.65
N ALA A 54 29.63 -11.65 -2.79
CA ALA A 54 28.69 -12.76 -2.88
C ALA A 54 27.25 -12.30 -2.59
N LEU A 55 27.03 -11.40 -1.63
CA LEU A 55 25.73 -10.78 -1.37
C LEU A 55 25.28 -9.87 -2.53
N GLU A 56 26.20 -9.10 -3.12
CA GLU A 56 25.95 -8.26 -4.31
C GLU A 56 25.63 -9.09 -5.57
N TRP A 57 26.17 -10.30 -5.65
CA TRP A 57 25.81 -11.27 -6.69
C TRP A 57 24.42 -11.85 -6.43
N LEU A 58 24.15 -12.28 -5.19
CA LEU A 58 22.89 -12.90 -4.79
C LEU A 58 21.67 -11.97 -4.97
N GLU A 59 21.81 -10.67 -4.71
CA GLU A 59 20.72 -9.69 -4.87
C GLU A 59 20.30 -9.44 -6.33
N LYS A 60 21.10 -9.88 -7.30
CA LYS A 60 20.83 -9.73 -8.73
C LYS A 60 20.08 -10.91 -9.34
N LEU A 61 19.96 -12.02 -8.60
CA LEU A 61 19.24 -13.19 -9.07
C LEU A 61 17.73 -12.93 -9.14
N ASP A 62 17.05 -13.69 -9.99
CA ASP A 62 15.60 -13.75 -10.02
C ASP A 62 15.04 -14.21 -8.65
N PRO A 63 13.76 -13.91 -8.35
CA PRO A 63 13.14 -14.38 -7.11
C PRO A 63 13.28 -15.91 -6.98
N PRO A 64 13.80 -16.43 -5.84
CA PRO A 64 13.86 -17.86 -5.62
C PRO A 64 12.45 -18.41 -5.49
N HIS A 65 12.28 -19.69 -5.80
CA HIS A 65 11.11 -20.40 -5.34
C HIS A 65 11.33 -20.85 -3.89
N VAL A 66 10.24 -20.91 -3.13
CA VAL A 66 10.28 -21.25 -1.70
C VAL A 66 9.56 -22.57 -1.47
N LEU A 67 10.30 -23.56 -0.98
CA LEU A 67 9.76 -24.83 -0.51
C LEU A 67 9.76 -24.87 1.01
N ALA A 68 8.58 -25.04 1.60
CA ALA A 68 8.39 -25.20 3.04
C ALA A 68 7.09 -25.96 3.31
N SER A 69 7.02 -26.70 4.41
CA SER A 69 5.76 -27.33 4.81
C SER A 69 4.73 -26.29 5.25
N SER A 70 3.47 -26.69 5.31
CA SER A 70 2.47 -25.98 6.13
C SER A 70 2.91 -25.90 7.60
N ALA A 71 2.31 -24.97 8.34
CA ALA A 71 2.59 -24.72 9.74
C ALA A 71 1.33 -24.37 10.50
N GLU A 72 1.32 -24.66 11.79
CA GLU A 72 0.30 -24.19 12.71
C GLU A 72 0.75 -22.94 13.47
N PRO A 73 -0.14 -21.98 13.75
CA PRO A 73 0.20 -20.87 14.62
C PRO A 73 0.47 -21.38 16.04
N ARG A 74 1.59 -20.96 16.62
CA ARG A 74 1.88 -21.21 18.03
C ARG A 74 1.00 -20.30 18.88
N THR A 75 0.40 -20.83 19.94
CA THR A 75 -0.21 -20.00 20.99
C THR A 75 0.84 -19.04 21.55
N ALA A 76 0.65 -17.74 21.33
CA ALA A 76 1.54 -16.69 21.78
C ALA A 76 0.87 -15.93 22.94
N PRO A 77 1.14 -16.31 24.21
CA PRO A 77 0.61 -15.55 25.33
C PRO A 77 1.18 -14.12 25.31
N PRO A 78 0.41 -13.11 25.78
CA PRO A 78 0.93 -11.77 25.94
C PRO A 78 2.10 -11.77 26.92
N VAL A 79 3.20 -11.15 26.52
CA VAL A 79 4.39 -10.95 27.36
C VAL A 79 4.65 -9.46 27.54
N TYR A 80 5.10 -9.09 28.73
CA TYR A 80 5.37 -7.70 29.08
C TYR A 80 6.88 -7.48 29.06
N VAL A 81 7.35 -6.61 28.16
CA VAL A 81 8.78 -6.29 28.04
C VAL A 81 9.07 -4.87 28.54
N PRO A 82 10.20 -4.65 29.24
CA PRO A 82 10.67 -3.32 29.57
C PRO A 82 10.95 -2.50 28.30
N PRO A 83 10.52 -1.23 28.21
CA PRO A 83 11.04 -0.30 27.21
C PRO A 83 12.54 -0.06 27.42
N ASN A 84 13.31 0.14 26.34
CA ASN A 84 14.77 0.32 26.40
C ASN A 84 15.22 1.53 27.24
N ASP A 85 14.34 2.52 27.48
CA ASP A 85 14.64 3.75 28.24
C ASP A 85 13.64 3.97 29.40
N TYR A 86 13.20 2.90 30.08
CA TYR A 86 12.14 3.00 31.08
C TYR A 86 12.65 3.40 32.47
N GLU A 87 12.47 4.66 32.85
CA GLU A 87 12.41 5.02 34.26
C GLU A 87 11.14 4.42 34.87
N THR A 88 11.29 3.59 35.90
CA THR A 88 10.17 2.96 36.61
C THR A 88 9.40 4.04 37.38
N PRO A 89 8.18 4.43 36.96
CA PRO A 89 7.43 5.50 37.63
C PRO A 89 7.01 5.07 39.04
N ASP A 90 6.63 5.99 39.92
CA ASP A 90 6.08 5.57 41.21
C ASP A 90 4.66 4.99 41.01
N GLY A 91 4.45 3.75 41.47
CA GLY A 91 3.16 3.07 41.39
C GLY A 91 2.18 3.41 42.52
N GLU A 92 0.90 3.17 42.28
CA GLU A 92 -0.18 3.48 43.23
C GLU A 92 -0.45 2.31 44.18
N LEU A 93 0.30 2.25 45.29
CA LEU A 93 0.19 1.16 46.28
C LEU A 93 -1.23 0.94 46.85
N SER A 94 -2.08 1.97 46.89
CA SER A 94 -3.49 1.87 47.33
C SER A 94 -4.34 0.92 46.50
N THR A 95 -3.92 0.60 45.28
CA THR A 95 -4.60 -0.38 44.42
C THR A 95 -4.42 -1.82 44.91
N LEU A 96 -3.36 -2.09 45.68
CA LEU A 96 -3.01 -3.44 46.13
C LEU A 96 -3.82 -3.83 47.37
N ILE A 97 -4.54 -4.95 47.29
CA ILE A 97 -5.39 -5.47 48.39
C ILE A 97 -4.58 -5.67 49.67
N TRP A 98 -3.40 -6.29 49.57
CA TRP A 98 -2.53 -6.54 50.72
C TRP A 98 -2.00 -5.23 51.34
N TYR A 99 -1.76 -4.19 50.53
CA TYR A 99 -1.28 -2.91 51.04
C TYR A 99 -2.39 -2.18 51.80
N ARG A 100 -3.63 -2.24 51.31
CA ARG A 100 -4.80 -1.72 52.02
C ARG A 100 -5.00 -2.40 53.37
N ASP A 101 -4.88 -3.73 53.43
CA ASP A 101 -4.93 -4.50 54.68
C ASP A 101 -3.79 -4.10 55.63
N PHE A 102 -2.55 -4.03 55.13
CA PHE A 102 -1.38 -3.56 55.89
C PHE A 102 -1.59 -2.19 56.53
N ILE A 103 -2.11 -1.22 55.77
CA ILE A 103 -2.41 0.13 56.25
C ILE A 103 -3.57 0.14 57.26
N SER A 104 -4.59 -0.71 57.09
CA SER A 104 -5.73 -0.82 58.02
C SER A 104 -5.35 -1.39 59.39
N LYS A 105 -4.27 -2.18 59.46
CA LYS A 105 -3.67 -2.68 60.71
C LYS A 105 -2.84 -1.61 61.45
N GLY A 106 -2.88 -0.35 61.00
CA GLY A 106 -2.08 0.74 61.55
C GLY A 106 -0.60 0.68 61.19
N LEU A 107 -0.18 -0.27 60.35
CA LEU A 107 1.21 -0.41 59.92
C LEU A 107 1.54 0.60 58.82
N ARG A 108 2.80 1.01 58.74
CA ARG A 108 3.33 1.92 57.71
C ARG A 108 4.71 1.45 57.25
N PRO A 109 5.06 1.62 55.95
CA PRO A 109 6.40 1.34 55.50
C PRO A 109 7.39 2.33 56.13
N ARG A 110 8.56 1.84 56.55
CA ARG A 110 9.67 2.69 57.02
C ARG A 110 9.99 3.74 55.95
N LYS A 111 10.35 4.96 56.37
CA LYS A 111 10.61 6.09 55.46
C LYS A 111 11.61 5.74 54.36
N GLU A 112 12.69 5.04 54.71
CA GLU A 112 13.72 4.59 53.77
C GLU A 112 13.22 3.63 52.67
N HIS A 113 12.10 2.93 52.89
CA HIS A 113 11.54 1.94 51.96
C HIS A 113 10.32 2.46 51.17
N GLN A 114 9.79 3.65 51.47
CA GLN A 114 8.57 4.14 50.81
C GLN A 114 8.75 4.27 49.30
N LYS A 115 9.92 4.75 48.86
CA LYS A 115 10.27 4.89 47.44
C LYS A 115 10.46 3.54 46.75
N SER A 116 11.13 2.58 47.41
CA SER A 116 11.33 1.24 46.85
C SER A 116 10.02 0.46 46.73
N TRP A 117 9.09 0.63 47.67
CA TRP A 117 7.77 0.00 47.60
C TRP A 117 6.95 0.52 46.42
N ARG A 118 6.92 1.84 46.19
CA ARG A 118 6.24 2.44 45.03
C ARG A 118 6.84 1.97 43.70
N ARG A 119 8.17 1.80 43.64
CA ARG A 119 8.83 1.24 42.44
C ARG A 119 8.54 -0.24 42.24
N ALA A 120 8.51 -1.02 43.32
CA ALA A 120 8.23 -2.46 43.29
C ALA A 120 6.82 -2.77 42.76
N TRP A 121 5.87 -1.84 42.90
CA TRP A 121 4.53 -1.94 42.30
C TRP A 121 4.59 -2.26 40.80
N ASN A 122 5.55 -1.69 40.06
CA ASN A 122 5.63 -1.86 38.60
C ASN A 122 6.08 -3.25 38.14
N VAL A 123 6.71 -4.04 39.01
CA VAL A 123 7.18 -5.39 38.69
C VAL A 123 6.22 -6.48 39.14
N LEU A 124 5.14 -6.11 39.85
CA LEU A 124 4.10 -7.05 40.28
C LEU A 124 3.34 -7.59 39.06
N PRO A 125 3.18 -8.92 38.92
CA PRO A 125 2.50 -9.54 37.79
C PRO A 125 1.11 -8.96 37.50
N ASP A 126 0.32 -8.70 38.54
CA ASP A 126 -1.06 -8.21 38.43
C ASP A 126 -1.16 -6.76 37.95
N GLU A 127 -0.10 -5.97 38.17
CA GLU A 127 -0.06 -4.55 37.83
C GLU A 127 0.73 -4.27 36.53
N ARG A 128 1.22 -5.31 35.84
CA ARG A 128 2.00 -5.18 34.59
C ARG A 128 1.29 -4.39 33.49
N LYS A 129 -0.05 -4.44 33.45
CA LYS A 129 -0.88 -3.66 32.52
C LYS A 129 -0.87 -2.15 32.82
N ARG A 130 -0.60 -1.77 34.06
CA ARG A 130 -0.62 -0.38 34.54
C ARG A 130 0.78 0.18 34.79
N SER A 131 1.80 -0.67 34.81
CA SER A 131 3.19 -0.33 35.12
C SER A 131 4.01 0.19 33.96
N GLY A 132 3.36 0.64 32.88
CA GLY A 132 3.97 1.13 31.65
C GLY A 132 4.86 0.12 30.90
N LEU A 133 4.92 -1.14 31.35
CA LEU A 133 5.49 -2.24 30.56
C LEU A 133 4.68 -2.40 29.28
N LYS A 134 5.37 -2.55 28.16
CA LYS A 134 4.70 -2.69 26.87
C LYS A 134 4.30 -4.14 26.68
N GLU A 135 3.00 -4.38 26.56
CA GLU A 135 2.46 -5.65 26.12
C GLU A 135 2.97 -5.95 24.70
N ARG A 136 3.52 -7.14 24.51
CA ARG A 136 4.03 -7.65 23.24
C ARG A 136 3.47 -9.05 23.02
N SER A 137 3.17 -9.35 21.77
CA SER A 137 3.02 -10.72 21.29
C SER A 137 4.16 -10.99 20.31
N PHE A 138 4.70 -12.21 20.37
CA PHE A 138 5.70 -12.67 19.42
C PHE A 138 5.04 -13.77 18.59
N PRO A 139 4.42 -13.43 17.44
CA PRO A 139 3.77 -14.42 16.60
C PRO A 139 4.81 -15.42 16.12
N ALA A 140 4.44 -16.71 16.16
CA ALA A 140 5.33 -17.78 15.78
C ALA A 140 4.58 -18.91 15.08
N SER A 141 5.27 -19.59 14.17
CA SER A 141 4.77 -20.73 13.43
C SER A 141 5.47 -22.02 13.88
N ARG A 142 4.69 -23.10 13.98
CA ARG A 142 5.15 -24.48 14.20
C ARG A 142 5.02 -25.24 12.88
N PRO A 143 6.06 -25.27 12.05
CA PRO A 143 6.00 -25.99 10.79
C PRO A 143 6.01 -27.51 10.99
N HIS A 144 5.29 -28.24 10.12
CA HIS A 144 5.30 -29.70 10.12
C HIS A 144 6.70 -30.27 9.82
N LYS A 145 7.48 -29.58 8.99
CA LYS A 145 8.91 -29.81 8.77
C LYS A 145 9.65 -28.50 9.05
N PRO A 146 10.61 -28.46 9.98
CA PRO A 146 11.28 -27.21 10.36
C PRO A 146 12.36 -26.78 9.35
N ILE A 147 12.13 -27.01 8.06
CA ILE A 147 13.07 -26.72 6.98
C ILE A 147 12.39 -25.81 5.96
N VAL A 148 13.12 -24.79 5.53
CA VAL A 148 12.77 -23.91 4.40
C VAL A 148 13.91 -24.00 3.40
N GLN A 149 13.58 -24.19 2.13
CA GLN A 149 14.54 -24.20 1.03
C GLN A 149 14.19 -23.10 0.04
N LEU A 150 15.17 -22.27 -0.30
CA LEU A 150 15.10 -21.29 -1.37
C LEU A 150 15.92 -21.82 -2.54
N PHE A 151 15.33 -21.86 -3.73
CA PHE A 151 16.03 -22.38 -4.90
C PHE A 151 15.99 -21.45 -6.10
N TRP A 152 17.15 -21.30 -6.73
CA TRP A 152 17.36 -20.53 -7.95
C TRP A 152 17.75 -21.50 -9.07
N ALA A 153 16.78 -21.79 -9.96
CA ALA A 153 16.92 -22.82 -11.00
C ALA A 153 17.99 -22.49 -12.06
N THR A 154 18.19 -21.20 -12.34
CA THR A 154 19.08 -20.69 -13.39
C THR A 154 20.37 -20.07 -12.86
N ALA A 155 20.63 -20.17 -11.55
CA ALA A 155 21.81 -19.58 -10.94
C ALA A 155 23.06 -20.41 -11.24
N ASP A 156 24.12 -19.74 -11.68
CA ASP A 156 25.42 -20.33 -12.00
C ASP A 156 26.53 -19.56 -11.26
N PRO A 157 26.76 -19.85 -9.97
CA PRO A 157 27.78 -19.17 -9.17
C PRO A 157 29.19 -19.71 -9.47
N GLU A 158 30.17 -18.81 -9.47
CA GLU A 158 31.58 -19.20 -9.41
C GLU A 158 31.92 -19.87 -8.06
N ASP A 159 32.94 -20.74 -8.03
CA ASP A 159 33.37 -21.48 -6.83
C ASP A 159 33.67 -20.57 -5.63
N GLU A 160 34.26 -19.41 -5.88
CA GLU A 160 34.55 -18.42 -4.83
C GLU A 160 33.27 -17.82 -4.23
N VAL A 161 32.25 -17.59 -5.06
CA VAL A 161 30.96 -17.03 -4.64
C VAL A 161 30.21 -18.03 -3.77
N ILE A 162 30.09 -19.28 -4.20
CA ILE A 162 29.41 -20.30 -3.40
C ILE A 162 30.15 -20.58 -2.09
N ALA A 163 31.49 -20.59 -2.09
CA ALA A 163 32.26 -20.74 -0.86
C ALA A 163 32.03 -19.58 0.12
N ALA A 164 31.92 -18.34 -0.38
CA ALA A 164 31.60 -17.17 0.44
C ALA A 164 30.16 -17.21 0.99
N LEU A 165 29.18 -17.56 0.15
CA LEU A 165 27.79 -17.76 0.59
C LEU A 165 27.67 -18.86 1.65
N GLN A 166 28.41 -19.97 1.49
CA GLN A 166 28.40 -21.07 2.45
C GLN A 166 28.98 -20.67 3.80
N ARG A 167 30.06 -19.86 3.83
CA ARG A 167 30.59 -19.30 5.09
C ARG A 167 29.57 -18.41 5.79
N LEU A 168 28.91 -17.51 5.04
CA LEU A 168 27.85 -16.66 5.60
C LEU A 168 26.67 -17.48 6.15
N ALA A 169 26.19 -18.45 5.38
CA ALA A 169 25.07 -19.29 5.80
C ALA A 169 25.40 -20.08 7.07
N SER A 170 26.60 -20.65 7.16
CA SER A 170 27.04 -21.44 8.32
C SER A 170 27.01 -20.64 9.63
N ASP A 171 27.23 -19.32 9.56
CA ASP A 171 27.24 -18.43 10.72
C ASP A 171 25.96 -17.60 10.88
N THR A 172 24.92 -17.88 10.09
CA THR A 172 23.62 -17.25 10.21
C THR A 172 22.80 -17.89 11.33
N ALA A 173 22.96 -17.34 12.53
CA ALA A 173 22.43 -17.91 13.76
C ALA A 173 20.89 -17.84 13.91
N TYR A 174 20.22 -16.89 13.26
CA TYR A 174 18.77 -16.78 13.28
C TYR A 174 18.20 -16.07 12.03
N VAL A 175 16.96 -16.41 11.69
CA VAL A 175 16.16 -15.68 10.70
C VAL A 175 14.84 -15.24 11.36
N GLY A 176 14.56 -13.94 11.35
CA GLY A 176 13.42 -13.34 12.06
C GLY A 176 13.81 -12.84 13.44
N HIS A 177 13.21 -13.38 14.49
CA HIS A 177 13.60 -13.08 15.88
C HIS A 177 14.81 -13.92 16.29
N SER A 178 15.62 -13.43 17.25
CA SER A 178 16.77 -14.15 17.82
C SER A 178 16.42 -15.48 18.52
N ALA A 179 15.14 -15.75 18.73
CA ALA A 179 14.65 -17.02 19.29
C ALA A 179 14.44 -18.10 18.20
N SER A 180 14.52 -17.72 16.93
CA SER A 180 14.41 -18.60 15.77
C SER A 180 15.79 -19.09 15.36
N LEU A 181 16.42 -19.91 16.20
CA LEU A 181 17.77 -20.42 15.92
C LEU A 181 17.78 -21.23 14.62
N THR A 182 18.72 -20.90 13.72
CA THR A 182 18.82 -21.51 12.40
C THR A 182 20.16 -22.21 12.18
N ARG A 183 20.12 -23.28 11.40
CA ARG A 183 21.28 -23.83 10.69
C ARG A 183 21.04 -23.62 9.20
N CYS A 184 21.94 -22.88 8.54
CA CYS A 184 21.80 -22.58 7.11
C CYS A 184 22.98 -23.15 6.31
N ARG A 185 22.71 -23.56 5.07
CA ARG A 185 23.75 -23.96 4.11
C ARG A 185 23.31 -23.66 2.67
N PHE A 186 24.26 -23.24 1.85
CA PHE A 186 24.14 -23.24 0.40
C PHE A 186 24.68 -24.55 -0.18
N LEU A 187 24.02 -25.06 -1.22
CA LEU A 187 24.50 -26.19 -2.01
C LEU A 187 24.10 -26.01 -3.48
N LEU A 188 24.84 -26.68 -4.36
CA LEU A 188 24.40 -26.94 -5.74
C LEU A 188 23.71 -28.29 -5.74
N ASP A 189 22.43 -28.29 -6.10
CA ASP A 189 21.62 -29.50 -6.16
C ASP A 189 21.23 -29.77 -7.63
N PRO A 190 21.70 -30.88 -8.23
CA PRO A 190 21.29 -31.28 -9.57
C PRO A 190 19.85 -31.79 -9.61
N ASP A 191 19.30 -32.24 -8.49
CA ASP A 191 18.00 -32.91 -8.37
C ASP A 191 16.97 -32.05 -7.60
N ALA A 192 17.18 -30.73 -7.55
CA ALA A 192 16.26 -29.82 -6.87
C ALA A 192 14.83 -29.98 -7.42
N PRO A 193 13.80 -30.02 -6.54
CA PRO A 193 12.44 -30.32 -6.94
C PRO A 193 11.90 -29.32 -7.97
N GLU A 194 11.15 -29.85 -8.94
CA GLU A 194 10.49 -29.06 -9.99
C GLU A 194 9.53 -28.01 -9.39
N PRO A 195 9.38 -26.80 -9.99
CA PRO A 195 8.66 -25.66 -9.41
C PRO A 195 7.22 -25.92 -8.94
N ASN A 196 6.57 -26.99 -9.39
CA ASN A 196 5.16 -27.31 -9.11
C ASN A 196 4.88 -27.61 -7.63
N GLU A 197 5.88 -27.94 -6.81
CA GLU A 197 5.74 -28.12 -5.35
C GLU A 197 6.09 -26.88 -4.53
N ALA A 198 6.60 -25.82 -5.17
CA ALA A 198 7.11 -24.64 -4.49
C ALA A 198 6.28 -23.39 -4.75
N LYS A 199 6.29 -22.48 -3.78
CA LYS A 199 5.55 -21.22 -3.87
C LYS A 199 6.47 -20.11 -4.36
N LEU A 200 5.96 -19.28 -5.26
CA LEU A 200 6.59 -17.99 -5.51
C LEU A 200 6.49 -17.13 -4.24
N PRO A 201 7.59 -16.46 -3.84
CA PRO A 201 7.57 -15.58 -2.68
C PRO A 201 6.74 -14.33 -2.98
N GLU A 202 6.19 -13.70 -1.94
CA GLU A 202 5.49 -12.41 -2.08
C GLU A 202 6.47 -11.25 -2.24
N ARG A 203 7.69 -11.41 -1.71
CA ARG A 203 8.75 -10.39 -1.76
C ARG A 203 10.03 -10.95 -2.35
N ARG A 204 10.72 -10.11 -3.11
CA ARG A 204 12.02 -10.42 -3.71
C ARG A 204 13.12 -9.55 -3.12
N VAL A 205 14.33 -10.08 -3.21
CA VAL A 205 15.56 -9.28 -3.17
C VAL A 205 15.70 -8.58 -4.53
N TYR A 206 16.24 -7.36 -4.55
CA TYR A 206 16.46 -6.58 -5.77
C TYR A 206 17.86 -5.99 -5.76
N ALA A 207 18.41 -5.73 -6.95
CA ALA A 207 19.71 -5.08 -7.09
C ALA A 207 19.72 -3.73 -6.35
N GLY A 208 20.73 -3.53 -5.49
CA GLY A 208 20.86 -2.40 -4.59
C GLY A 208 20.32 -2.62 -3.17
N ARG A 209 19.65 -3.75 -2.89
CA ARG A 209 19.11 -4.04 -1.55
C ARG A 209 20.21 -4.11 -0.49
N PHE A 210 21.36 -4.69 -0.79
CA PHE A 210 22.52 -4.73 0.11
C PHE A 210 23.00 -3.33 0.48
N ALA A 211 23.16 -2.45 -0.50
CA ALA A 211 23.56 -1.06 -0.27
C ALA A 211 22.51 -0.28 0.53
N GLU A 212 21.22 -0.53 0.27
CA GLU A 212 20.12 0.06 1.02
C GLU A 212 20.12 -0.36 2.49
N LEU A 213 20.29 -1.66 2.77
CA LEU A 213 20.33 -2.18 4.14
C LEU A 213 21.50 -1.56 4.93
N ARG A 214 22.68 -1.43 4.31
CA ARG A 214 23.85 -0.77 4.91
C ARG A 214 23.58 0.70 5.24
N ARG A 215 23.12 1.47 4.25
CA ARG A 215 22.77 2.89 4.43
C ARG A 215 21.73 3.08 5.53
N THR A 216 20.69 2.25 5.53
CA THR A 216 19.59 2.34 6.51
C THR A 216 20.09 2.08 7.93
N PHE A 217 20.99 1.10 8.10
CA PHE A 217 21.63 0.82 9.38
C PHE A 217 22.51 1.99 9.86
N GLU A 218 23.35 2.55 8.99
CA GLU A 218 24.21 3.71 9.29
C GLU A 218 23.40 4.93 9.76
N GLU A 219 22.20 5.11 9.21
CA GLU A 219 21.27 6.19 9.59
C GLU A 219 20.44 5.87 10.85
N GLY A 220 20.63 4.70 11.47
CA GLY A 220 19.84 4.28 12.64
C GLY A 220 18.35 4.05 12.32
N ARG A 221 18.00 3.82 11.05
CA ARG A 221 16.63 3.62 10.59
C ARG A 221 16.31 2.13 10.45
N ARG A 222 15.02 1.77 10.55
CA ARG A 222 14.57 0.41 10.21
C ARG A 222 14.44 0.27 8.69
N PRO A 223 14.91 -0.83 8.10
CA PRO A 223 14.79 -1.05 6.66
C PRO A 223 13.32 -1.20 6.26
N LEU A 224 12.99 -0.71 5.07
CA LEU A 224 11.69 -0.96 4.46
C LEU A 224 11.59 -2.43 4.04
N PRO A 225 10.39 -3.04 4.01
CA PRO A 225 10.22 -4.37 3.45
C PRO A 225 10.63 -4.42 1.96
N GLY A 226 11.23 -5.53 1.52
CA GLY A 226 11.69 -5.70 0.14
C GLY A 226 10.56 -5.63 -0.91
N ALA A 227 10.93 -5.41 -2.17
CA ALA A 227 10.00 -5.24 -3.28
C ALA A 227 9.05 -6.45 -3.44
N ARG A 228 7.80 -6.22 -3.82
CA ARG A 228 6.86 -7.32 -4.11
C ARG A 228 7.29 -8.08 -5.36
N VAL A 229 7.12 -9.39 -5.35
CA VAL A 229 7.11 -10.17 -6.59
C VAL A 229 5.82 -9.83 -7.32
N VAL A 230 5.96 -9.21 -8.48
CA VAL A 230 4.83 -9.08 -9.40
C VAL A 230 4.67 -10.46 -10.02
N SER A 231 3.64 -11.19 -9.60
CA SER A 231 3.25 -12.41 -10.30
C SER A 231 2.92 -12.03 -11.73
N VAL A 232 3.78 -12.45 -12.66
CA VAL A 232 3.39 -12.58 -14.06
C VAL A 232 2.57 -13.87 -14.10
N MET A 233 1.33 -13.84 -13.59
CA MET A 233 0.35 -14.84 -13.98
C MET A 233 0.36 -14.85 -15.50
N GLU A 234 0.52 -16.03 -16.11
CA GLU A 234 0.29 -16.19 -17.55
C GLU A 234 -1.06 -15.53 -17.86
N ALA A 235 -0.99 -14.39 -18.52
CA ALA A 235 -2.14 -13.56 -18.76
C ALA A 235 -3.01 -14.29 -19.78
N LYS A 236 -4.06 -14.97 -19.32
CA LYS A 236 -5.23 -15.12 -20.18
C LYS A 236 -5.60 -13.70 -20.60
N PRO A 237 -5.75 -13.41 -21.90
CA PRO A 237 -6.00 -12.05 -22.36
C PRO A 237 -7.32 -11.56 -21.76
N HIS A 238 -7.22 -10.74 -20.72
CA HIS A 238 -8.37 -10.09 -20.10
C HIS A 238 -8.77 -8.91 -20.97
N ARG A 239 -10.08 -8.70 -21.13
CA ARG A 239 -10.57 -7.44 -21.71
C ARG A 239 -10.24 -6.32 -20.74
N ALA A 240 -9.70 -5.23 -21.26
CA ALA A 240 -9.18 -4.15 -20.44
C ALA A 240 -9.75 -2.81 -20.92
N SER A 241 -9.86 -1.84 -20.01
CA SER A 241 -10.35 -0.50 -20.35
C SER A 241 -9.30 0.31 -21.13
N LEU A 242 -9.73 1.46 -21.67
CA LEU A 242 -8.84 2.47 -22.26
C LEU A 242 -7.75 3.02 -21.31
N PHE A 243 -7.88 2.81 -20.00
CA PHE A 243 -6.97 3.34 -19.00
C PHE A 243 -5.85 2.34 -18.65
N GLY A 244 -4.63 2.84 -18.49
CA GLY A 244 -3.46 2.01 -18.19
C GLY A 244 -3.32 1.63 -16.72
N LYS A 245 -2.38 0.72 -16.45
CA LYS A 245 -2.02 0.29 -15.08
C LYS A 245 -0.88 1.10 -14.44
N HIS A 246 -0.12 1.81 -15.26
CA HIS A 246 1.07 2.53 -14.81
C HIS A 246 0.66 3.94 -14.41
N TRP A 247 0.43 4.12 -13.12
CA TRP A 247 -0.08 5.37 -12.57
C TRP A 247 1.05 6.19 -11.97
N LEU A 248 0.94 7.51 -12.06
CA LEU A 248 1.72 8.40 -11.21
C LEU A 248 0.86 8.78 -10.01
N LEU A 249 1.27 8.36 -8.82
CA LEU A 249 0.58 8.67 -7.57
C LEU A 249 0.98 10.05 -7.08
N LEU A 250 0.02 10.77 -6.52
CA LEU A 250 0.16 12.07 -5.88
C LEU A 250 -0.25 11.91 -4.41
N GLU A 251 0.70 11.50 -3.57
CA GLU A 251 0.49 11.23 -2.14
C GLU A 251 0.23 12.53 -1.38
N HIS A 252 -0.81 12.58 -0.55
CA HIS A 252 -1.01 13.71 0.37
C HIS A 252 0.05 13.74 1.48
N VAL A 253 0.78 14.86 1.56
CA VAL A 253 1.90 15.07 2.49
C VAL A 253 1.86 16.36 3.30
N ALA A 254 0.98 17.31 2.93
CA ALA A 254 0.86 18.57 3.66
C ALA A 254 -0.52 19.23 3.46
N GLY A 255 -0.94 20.04 4.43
CA GLY A 255 -2.24 20.72 4.40
C GLY A 255 -3.39 19.82 4.87
N ARG A 256 -4.60 20.37 4.85
CA ARG A 256 -5.82 19.63 5.20
C ARG A 256 -6.48 19.17 3.91
N MET A 257 -6.55 17.85 3.71
CA MET A 257 -7.22 17.27 2.55
C MET A 257 -8.74 17.51 2.63
N PRO A 258 -9.35 18.08 1.57
CA PRO A 258 -10.81 18.14 1.45
C PRO A 258 -11.47 16.76 1.41
N ASP A 259 -12.76 16.72 1.78
CA ASP A 259 -13.59 15.51 1.69
C ASP A 259 -13.62 14.94 0.25
N LEU A 260 -13.81 13.63 0.12
CA LEU A 260 -13.91 12.94 -1.18
C LEU A 260 -14.94 13.58 -2.11
N ARG A 261 -16.03 14.16 -1.59
CA ARG A 261 -17.04 14.90 -2.37
C ARG A 261 -16.47 16.09 -3.13
N ALA A 262 -15.31 16.63 -2.74
CA ALA A 262 -14.63 17.70 -3.45
C ALA A 262 -13.66 17.21 -4.54
N CYS A 263 -13.49 15.89 -4.72
CA CYS A 263 -12.44 15.32 -5.57
C CYS A 263 -12.47 15.83 -7.01
N ALA A 264 -13.65 16.10 -7.58
CA ALA A 264 -13.78 16.59 -8.95
C ALA A 264 -13.21 18.00 -9.13
N PHE A 265 -13.36 18.85 -8.11
CA PHE A 265 -12.69 20.14 -8.08
C PHE A 265 -11.18 19.99 -7.95
N LEU A 266 -10.70 19.11 -7.06
CA LEU A 266 -9.27 18.91 -6.86
C LEU A 266 -8.61 18.31 -8.11
N ALA A 267 -9.24 17.33 -8.76
CA ALA A 267 -8.81 16.75 -10.02
C ALA A 267 -8.73 17.82 -11.11
N LYS A 268 -9.72 18.72 -11.20
CA LYS A 268 -9.67 19.87 -12.11
C LYS A 268 -8.52 20.81 -11.76
N THR A 269 -8.30 21.13 -10.49
CA THR A 269 -7.19 21.99 -10.06
C THR A 269 -5.82 21.36 -10.37
N ALA A 270 -5.69 20.04 -10.20
CA ALA A 270 -4.49 19.31 -10.58
C ALA A 270 -4.25 19.36 -12.09
N ARG A 271 -5.30 19.16 -12.91
CA ARG A 271 -5.23 19.31 -14.37
C ARG A 271 -4.82 20.72 -14.77
N ASP A 272 -5.48 21.74 -14.23
CA ASP A 272 -5.17 23.15 -14.51
C ASP A 272 -3.72 23.49 -14.13
N ALA A 273 -3.20 22.90 -13.05
CA ALA A 273 -1.80 23.04 -12.64
C ALA A 273 -0.83 22.40 -13.65
N LEU A 274 -1.13 21.18 -14.14
CA LEU A 274 -0.33 20.53 -15.20
C LEU A 274 -0.27 21.39 -16.46
N LEU A 275 -1.40 21.94 -16.91
CA LEU A 275 -1.45 22.84 -18.08
C LEU A 275 -0.63 24.11 -17.85
N SER A 276 -0.72 24.72 -16.67
CA SER A 276 0.12 25.87 -16.30
C SER A 276 1.61 25.50 -16.30
N GLY A 277 1.96 24.27 -15.91
CA GLY A 277 3.32 23.76 -15.98
C GLY A 277 3.89 23.76 -17.40
N TYR A 278 3.12 23.29 -18.39
CA TYR A 278 3.52 23.35 -19.80
C TYR A 278 3.73 24.80 -20.28
N GLN A 279 2.88 25.73 -19.86
CA GLN A 279 3.06 27.15 -20.17
C GLN A 279 4.37 27.69 -19.59
N ARG A 280 4.72 27.34 -18.35
CA ARG A 280 5.95 27.80 -17.67
C ARG A 280 7.23 27.29 -18.32
N ILE A 281 7.20 26.11 -18.93
CA ILE A 281 8.37 25.54 -19.62
C ILE A 281 8.45 25.94 -21.10
N GLY A 282 7.59 26.85 -21.56
CA GLY A 282 7.60 27.36 -22.94
C GLY A 282 6.79 26.54 -23.95
N LEU A 283 6.09 25.48 -23.52
CA LEU A 283 5.35 24.57 -24.39
C LEU A 283 3.82 24.80 -24.35
N GLY A 284 3.37 26.02 -24.05
CA GLY A 284 1.95 26.33 -23.88
C GLY A 284 1.10 26.17 -25.15
N LYS A 285 1.70 26.20 -26.34
CA LYS A 285 1.03 25.95 -27.64
C LYS A 285 1.15 24.51 -28.11
N GLU A 286 1.99 23.71 -27.46
CA GLU A 286 2.36 22.34 -27.84
C GLU A 286 2.04 21.37 -26.70
N ILE A 287 0.96 21.64 -25.96
CA ILE A 287 0.52 20.75 -24.87
C ILE A 287 0.00 19.46 -25.51
N PRO A 288 0.55 18.28 -25.14
CA PRO A 288 0.08 17.01 -25.68
C PRO A 288 -1.42 16.82 -25.48
N GLU A 289 -2.13 16.36 -26.52
CA GLU A 289 -3.59 16.12 -26.50
C GLU A 289 -4.01 15.19 -25.35
N VAL A 290 -3.17 14.21 -25.01
CA VAL A 290 -3.36 13.30 -23.86
C VAL A 290 -3.37 14.03 -22.50
N ILE A 291 -2.72 15.20 -22.38
CA ILE A 291 -2.74 16.04 -21.17
C ILE A 291 -3.83 17.10 -21.28
N SER A 292 -3.92 17.77 -22.44
CA SER A 292 -4.84 18.89 -22.66
C SER A 292 -6.29 18.43 -22.71
N GLY A 293 -6.57 17.22 -23.18
CA GLY A 293 -7.92 16.73 -23.50
C GLY A 293 -8.59 17.51 -24.64
N HIS A 294 -7.82 18.19 -25.48
CA HIS A 294 -8.30 18.96 -26.63
C HIS A 294 -7.47 18.62 -27.87
N ALA A 295 -8.15 18.52 -29.01
CA ALA A 295 -7.51 18.35 -30.31
C ALA A 295 -6.81 19.64 -30.75
N ALA A 296 -6.04 19.57 -31.84
CA ALA A 296 -5.27 20.71 -32.36
C ALA A 296 -6.14 21.93 -32.75
N ASP A 297 -7.43 21.70 -33.04
CA ASP A 297 -8.42 22.73 -33.33
C ASP A 297 -9.01 23.41 -32.08
N GLY A 298 -8.62 22.96 -30.88
CA GLY A 298 -9.11 23.45 -29.59
C GLY A 298 -10.43 22.83 -29.13
N ASN A 299 -11.04 21.94 -29.91
CA ASN A 299 -12.26 21.23 -29.52
C ASN A 299 -11.93 20.09 -28.53
N PRO A 300 -12.88 19.69 -27.66
CA PRO A 300 -12.70 18.52 -26.80
C PRO A 300 -12.35 17.27 -27.62
N THR A 301 -11.29 16.58 -27.21
CA THR A 301 -10.84 15.40 -27.94
C THR A 301 -11.81 14.22 -27.79
N ARG A 302 -11.91 13.40 -28.85
CA ARG A 302 -12.49 12.05 -28.80
C ARG A 302 -11.47 10.98 -28.43
N ALA A 303 -10.18 11.30 -28.51
CA ALA A 303 -9.11 10.40 -28.12
C ALA A 303 -9.08 10.19 -26.60
N PRO A 304 -8.65 9.01 -26.13
CA PRO A 304 -8.42 8.77 -24.71
C PRO A 304 -7.36 9.75 -24.18
N HIS A 305 -7.60 10.32 -23.00
CA HIS A 305 -6.68 11.24 -22.35
C HIS A 305 -6.57 10.99 -20.85
N LEU A 306 -5.66 11.71 -20.20
CA LEU A 306 -5.29 11.52 -18.80
C LEU A 306 -6.50 11.70 -17.87
N ALA A 307 -6.79 10.68 -17.07
CA ALA A 307 -7.72 10.79 -15.96
C ALA A 307 -6.97 11.14 -14.66
N ILE A 308 -7.60 11.97 -13.83
CA ILE A 308 -7.11 12.27 -12.48
C ILE A 308 -8.14 11.74 -11.49
N ILE A 309 -7.77 10.72 -10.73
CA ILE A 309 -8.70 10.01 -9.84
C ILE A 309 -8.31 10.16 -8.37
N PRO A 310 -9.28 10.25 -7.43
CA PRO A 310 -8.97 10.20 -6.01
C PRO A 310 -8.60 8.79 -5.58
N LEU A 311 -7.72 8.68 -4.61
CA LEU A 311 -7.39 7.45 -3.91
C LEU A 311 -7.78 7.61 -2.45
N SER A 312 -8.96 7.11 -2.11
CA SER A 312 -9.58 7.25 -0.78
C SER A 312 -9.55 5.96 0.02
N PHE A 313 -9.62 6.09 1.34
CA PHE A 313 -9.81 4.96 2.26
C PHE A 313 -11.25 4.44 2.14
N THR A 314 -11.46 3.55 1.15
CA THR A 314 -12.76 2.96 0.78
C THR A 314 -12.59 1.47 0.48
N GLY A 315 -13.58 0.64 0.83
CA GLY A 315 -13.54 -0.82 0.64
C GLY A 315 -12.49 -1.51 1.53
N PHE A 316 -12.31 -1.00 2.73
CA PHE A 316 -11.49 -1.62 3.77
C PHE A 316 -12.30 -1.59 5.06
N PRO A 317 -12.01 -2.47 6.04
CA PRO A 317 -12.66 -2.39 7.34
C PRO A 317 -12.52 -0.99 7.95
N TYR A 318 -13.64 -0.43 8.42
CA TYR A 318 -13.71 0.90 9.02
C TYR A 318 -13.40 2.05 8.05
N ALA A 319 -13.57 1.82 6.75
CA ALA A 319 -13.38 2.84 5.73
C ALA A 319 -14.33 4.03 5.95
N ASP A 320 -13.78 5.23 5.93
CA ASP A 320 -14.50 6.50 6.18
C ASP A 320 -14.49 7.45 4.96
N GLY A 321 -13.85 7.04 3.87
CA GLY A 321 -13.79 7.81 2.63
C GLY A 321 -12.74 8.92 2.60
N HIS A 322 -11.89 9.10 3.62
CA HIS A 322 -10.88 10.16 3.57
C HIS A 322 -9.91 9.95 2.40
N VAL A 323 -9.51 11.05 1.75
CA VAL A 323 -8.65 11.00 0.57
C VAL A 323 -7.17 10.96 1.00
N LEU A 324 -6.44 9.95 0.56
CA LEU A 324 -5.01 9.78 0.84
C LEU A 324 -4.12 10.40 -0.26
N GLY A 325 -4.69 10.68 -1.43
CA GLY A 325 -3.98 11.23 -2.57
C GLY A 325 -4.81 11.15 -3.85
N PHE A 326 -4.14 11.39 -4.97
CA PHE A 326 -4.70 11.24 -6.32
C PHE A 326 -3.80 10.37 -7.17
N ALA A 327 -4.30 9.84 -8.29
CA ALA A 327 -3.48 9.24 -9.33
C ALA A 327 -3.72 9.94 -10.67
N LEU A 328 -2.63 10.11 -11.42
CA LEU A 328 -2.66 10.43 -12.83
C LEU A 328 -2.66 9.11 -13.60
N VAL A 329 -3.76 8.82 -14.29
CA VAL A 329 -4.02 7.57 -15.00
C VAL A 329 -4.00 7.84 -16.50
N PRO A 330 -2.89 7.51 -17.19
CA PRO A 330 -2.78 7.70 -18.63
C PRO A 330 -3.63 6.65 -19.37
N PRO A 331 -3.95 6.90 -20.65
CA PRO A 331 -4.45 5.85 -21.53
C PRO A 331 -3.49 4.65 -21.59
N ARG A 332 -4.03 3.45 -21.82
CA ARG A 332 -3.30 2.18 -21.74
C ARG A 332 -2.02 2.12 -22.58
N ASP A 333 -2.06 2.68 -23.79
CA ASP A 333 -0.93 2.66 -24.72
C ASP A 333 -0.09 3.95 -24.66
N SER A 334 -0.36 4.83 -23.70
CA SER A 334 0.32 6.12 -23.60
C SER A 334 1.60 6.03 -22.77
N ARG A 335 2.69 6.55 -23.33
CA ARG A 335 3.98 6.74 -22.63
C ARG A 335 4.16 8.14 -22.05
N ILE A 336 3.08 8.90 -21.85
CA ILE A 336 3.16 10.30 -21.41
C ILE A 336 3.89 10.49 -20.07
N LEU A 337 3.85 9.51 -19.17
CA LEU A 337 4.56 9.58 -17.89
C LEU A 337 6.09 9.43 -18.05
N GLU A 338 6.54 8.89 -19.17
CA GLU A 338 7.96 8.75 -19.54
C GLU A 338 8.48 9.94 -20.34
N ASP A 339 7.59 10.77 -20.88
CA ASP A 339 7.92 11.93 -21.69
C ASP A 339 8.77 12.95 -20.91
N GLU A 340 9.85 13.42 -21.53
CA GLU A 340 10.79 14.35 -20.90
C GLU A 340 10.17 15.71 -20.63
N SER A 341 9.26 16.17 -21.50
CA SER A 341 8.54 17.43 -21.28
C SER A 341 7.61 17.33 -20.09
N PHE A 342 6.87 16.22 -19.96
CA PHE A 342 6.03 15.92 -18.79
C PHE A 342 6.85 15.84 -17.49
N ARG A 343 7.99 15.14 -17.50
CA ARG A 343 8.92 15.08 -16.35
C ARG A 343 9.48 16.44 -15.99
N LYS A 344 9.77 17.30 -16.97
CA LYS A 344 10.17 18.69 -16.76
C LYS A 344 9.05 19.50 -16.10
N VAL A 345 7.81 19.38 -16.59
CA VAL A 345 6.63 20.00 -15.98
C VAL A 345 6.48 19.59 -14.51
N LEU A 346 6.55 18.30 -14.21
CA LEU A 346 6.45 17.81 -12.83
C LEU A 346 7.56 18.39 -11.94
N ARG A 347 8.81 18.43 -12.41
CA ARG A 347 9.92 19.05 -11.64
C ARG A 347 9.69 20.54 -11.39
N THR A 348 9.12 21.26 -12.35
CA THR A 348 8.78 22.68 -12.23
C THR A 348 7.62 22.94 -11.28
N LEU A 349 6.61 22.07 -11.27
CA LEU A 349 5.42 22.22 -10.42
C LEU A 349 5.62 21.67 -9.00
N ALA A 350 6.50 20.68 -8.83
CA ALA A 350 6.83 20.05 -7.56
C ALA A 350 8.32 20.27 -7.23
N PRO A 351 8.68 21.45 -6.68
CA PRO A 351 10.04 21.71 -6.22
C PRO A 351 10.44 20.74 -5.10
N MET A 352 11.75 20.58 -4.89
CA MET A 352 12.26 19.80 -3.77
C MET A 352 11.97 20.53 -2.45
N ASP A 353 11.31 19.85 -1.53
CA ASP A 353 11.16 20.31 -0.15
C ASP A 353 12.27 19.68 0.68
N GLU A 354 13.29 20.48 1.02
CA GLU A 354 14.47 20.02 1.77
C GLU A 354 14.09 19.48 3.15
N THR A 355 13.06 20.05 3.79
CA THR A 355 12.63 19.61 5.13
C THR A 355 11.98 18.23 5.10
N ARG A 356 11.30 17.89 4.00
CA ARG A 356 10.64 16.59 3.81
C ARG A 356 11.47 15.59 2.99
N GLY A 357 12.62 16.02 2.45
CA GLY A 357 13.47 15.23 1.58
C GLY A 357 12.77 14.72 0.32
N ARG A 358 11.73 15.41 -0.16
CA ARG A 358 10.91 14.96 -1.29
C ARG A 358 10.29 16.12 -2.07
N ARG A 359 9.87 15.86 -3.32
CA ARG A 359 9.19 16.87 -4.15
C ARG A 359 7.74 17.05 -3.71
N VAL A 360 7.28 18.31 -3.66
CA VAL A 360 5.92 18.66 -3.21
C VAL A 360 5.24 19.60 -4.20
N LEU A 361 4.19 19.11 -4.86
CA LEU A 361 3.23 19.88 -5.65
C LEU A 361 2.22 20.54 -4.71
N THR A 362 2.17 21.86 -4.68
CA THR A 362 1.14 22.58 -3.90
C THR A 362 -0.06 22.91 -4.77
N LEU A 363 -1.21 22.32 -4.45
CA LEU A 363 -2.50 22.68 -5.07
C LEU A 363 -3.28 23.57 -4.11
N ARG A 364 -3.70 24.74 -4.59
CA ARG A 364 -4.50 25.69 -3.82
C ARG A 364 -5.56 26.36 -4.67
N THR A 365 -6.61 26.83 -4.02
CA THR A 365 -7.61 27.70 -4.66
C THR A 365 -7.01 29.04 -5.05
N LYS A 366 -7.65 29.74 -5.98
CA LYS A 366 -7.26 31.10 -6.37
C LYS A 366 -7.39 32.05 -5.18
N GLU A 367 -6.53 33.07 -5.14
CA GLU A 367 -6.65 34.17 -4.18
C GLU A 367 -8.05 34.82 -4.26
N GLY A 368 -8.59 35.21 -3.10
CA GLY A 368 -9.96 35.72 -2.98
C GLY A 368 -11.05 34.65 -2.93
N THR A 369 -10.72 33.35 -2.97
CA THR A 369 -11.70 32.29 -2.71
C THR A 369 -12.17 32.38 -1.24
N PRO A 370 -13.50 32.40 -0.96
CA PRO A 370 -14.00 32.47 0.41
C PRO A 370 -13.42 31.38 1.32
N SER A 371 -13.15 31.70 2.59
CA SER A 371 -12.47 30.81 3.55
C SER A 371 -13.10 29.41 3.66
N GLY A 372 -14.43 29.32 3.62
CA GLY A 372 -15.15 28.04 3.64
C GLY A 372 -15.04 27.19 2.37
N ARG A 373 -14.39 27.69 1.31
CA ARG A 373 -14.12 26.98 0.04
C ARG A 373 -12.65 26.94 -0.32
N ALA A 374 -11.81 27.69 0.39
CA ALA A 374 -10.39 27.75 0.15
C ALA A 374 -9.71 26.47 0.64
N PHE A 375 -8.75 25.97 -0.14
CA PHE A 375 -7.88 24.87 0.29
C PHE A 375 -6.46 25.12 -0.17
N SER A 376 -5.52 24.52 0.55
CA SER A 376 -4.12 24.41 0.18
C SER A 376 -3.60 23.05 0.65
N ILE A 377 -3.19 22.22 -0.29
CA ILE A 377 -2.68 20.87 -0.05
C ILE A 377 -1.34 20.68 -0.75
N GLY A 378 -0.46 19.89 -0.14
CA GLY A 378 0.79 19.42 -0.71
C GLY A 378 0.68 17.95 -1.09
N LEU A 379 1.00 17.65 -2.36
CA LEU A 379 1.01 16.32 -2.93
C LEU A 379 2.42 15.95 -3.38
N SER A 380 2.88 14.74 -3.07
CA SER A 380 4.19 14.25 -3.50
C SER A 380 4.05 13.22 -4.63
N PRO A 381 4.69 13.43 -5.79
CA PRO A 381 4.65 12.46 -6.88
C PRO A 381 5.50 11.22 -6.55
N THR A 382 4.94 10.02 -6.77
CA THR A 382 5.63 8.74 -6.62
C THR A 382 5.04 7.69 -7.58
N PHE A 383 5.88 6.80 -8.11
CA PHE A 383 5.42 5.63 -8.87
C PHE A 383 5.17 4.41 -7.98
N GLU A 384 5.69 4.44 -6.76
CA GLU A 384 5.53 3.37 -5.79
C GLU A 384 4.50 3.75 -4.72
N PRO A 385 3.55 2.86 -4.39
CA PRO A 385 2.63 3.06 -3.29
C PRO A 385 3.39 3.23 -1.96
N PRO A 386 3.13 4.30 -1.19
CA PRO A 386 3.78 4.51 0.11
C PRO A 386 3.49 3.37 1.09
N ALA A 387 4.53 2.94 1.81
CA ALA A 387 4.39 1.93 2.86
C ALA A 387 3.33 2.34 3.89
N GLY A 388 2.40 1.44 4.20
CA GLY A 388 1.32 1.67 5.17
C GLY A 388 0.05 2.35 4.61
N LYS A 389 0.06 2.87 3.38
CA LYS A 389 -1.13 3.50 2.76
C LYS A 389 -1.73 2.60 1.67
N ARG A 390 -2.32 1.48 2.07
CA ARG A 390 -2.86 0.44 1.16
C ARG A 390 -3.81 0.99 0.10
N SER A 391 -4.64 1.99 0.40
CA SER A 391 -5.60 2.54 -0.58
C SER A 391 -4.94 3.37 -1.69
N LEU A 392 -3.64 3.69 -1.57
CA LEU A 392 -2.85 4.30 -2.65
C LEU A 392 -2.33 3.27 -3.65
N ASP A 393 -2.46 1.97 -3.38
CA ASP A 393 -1.98 0.90 -4.25
C ASP A 393 -2.94 0.71 -5.46
N PRO A 394 -2.50 0.96 -6.70
CA PRO A 394 -3.31 0.77 -7.91
C PRO A 394 -3.86 -0.64 -8.08
N ALA A 395 -3.25 -1.65 -7.45
CA ALA A 395 -3.70 -3.04 -7.53
C ALA A 395 -5.17 -3.21 -7.08
N TRP A 396 -5.63 -2.40 -6.12
CA TRP A 396 -7.02 -2.44 -5.66
C TRP A 396 -8.04 -2.07 -6.72
N TYR A 397 -7.63 -1.31 -7.74
CA TYR A 397 -8.51 -0.84 -8.82
C TYR A 397 -8.27 -1.55 -10.15
N THR A 398 -7.09 -2.14 -10.32
CA THR A 398 -6.62 -2.71 -11.61
C THR A 398 -6.69 -4.24 -11.66
N ARG A 399 -6.88 -4.91 -10.52
CA ARG A 399 -7.01 -6.38 -10.48
C ARG A 399 -8.17 -6.87 -11.37
N PRO A 400 -8.00 -7.97 -12.11
CA PRO A 400 -9.09 -8.57 -12.87
C PRO A 400 -10.27 -8.98 -11.97
N SER A 401 -11.50 -8.60 -12.33
CA SER A 401 -12.73 -9.06 -11.67
C SER A 401 -13.91 -9.07 -12.63
N GLN A 402 -14.94 -9.86 -12.34
CA GLN A 402 -16.22 -9.81 -13.05
C GLN A 402 -17.15 -8.74 -12.48
N SER A 403 -16.97 -8.34 -11.22
CA SER A 403 -17.89 -7.47 -10.49
C SER A 403 -17.18 -6.23 -9.98
N PHE A 404 -17.80 -5.07 -10.17
CA PHE A 404 -17.25 -3.77 -9.81
C PHE A 404 -18.31 -2.90 -9.15
N ALA A 405 -17.91 -2.12 -8.15
CA ALA A 405 -18.76 -1.10 -7.55
C ALA A 405 -18.08 0.27 -7.57
N SER A 406 -18.87 1.32 -7.82
CA SER A 406 -18.37 2.69 -7.92
C SER A 406 -17.94 3.27 -6.56
N VAL A 407 -16.69 3.69 -6.44
CA VAL A 407 -16.14 4.44 -5.29
C VAL A 407 -16.53 5.90 -5.34
N THR A 408 -16.50 6.50 -6.54
CA THR A 408 -17.05 7.83 -6.79
C THR A 408 -18.22 7.72 -7.75
N PRO A 409 -19.29 8.52 -7.58
CA PRO A 409 -20.50 8.37 -8.36
C PRO A 409 -20.23 8.69 -9.82
N ILE A 410 -20.97 8.01 -10.68
CA ILE A 410 -20.98 8.20 -12.12
C ILE A 410 -21.77 9.48 -12.40
N ALA A 411 -21.15 10.44 -13.09
CA ALA A 411 -21.88 11.55 -13.69
C ALA A 411 -22.42 11.11 -15.06
N ALA A 412 -23.75 11.12 -15.24
CA ALA A 412 -24.37 10.64 -16.46
C ALA A 412 -23.88 11.42 -17.70
N ASP A 413 -23.69 10.70 -18.81
CA ASP A 413 -23.22 11.28 -20.08
C ASP A 413 -24.28 12.20 -20.72
N ARG A 414 -25.56 11.98 -20.43
CA ARG A 414 -26.70 12.79 -20.88
C ARG A 414 -27.67 13.06 -19.73
N HIS A 415 -28.50 14.10 -19.88
CA HIS A 415 -29.59 14.36 -18.94
C HIS A 415 -30.64 13.24 -19.05
N LEU A 416 -31.19 12.86 -17.90
CA LEU A 416 -32.28 11.87 -17.82
C LEU A 416 -33.60 12.56 -18.14
N LYS A 417 -34.44 11.86 -18.89
CA LYS A 417 -35.77 12.34 -19.31
C LYS A 417 -36.89 11.64 -18.56
N GLU A 418 -36.65 10.41 -18.13
CA GLU A 418 -37.65 9.58 -17.50
C GLU A 418 -37.67 9.74 -15.96
N GLU A 419 -38.77 9.28 -15.36
CA GLU A 419 -38.99 9.21 -13.92
C GLU A 419 -39.29 7.76 -13.47
N GLY A 420 -39.21 7.50 -12.16
CA GLY A 420 -39.53 6.17 -11.61
C GLY A 420 -38.63 5.04 -12.12
N GLU A 421 -39.23 3.89 -12.44
CA GLU A 421 -38.53 2.69 -12.94
C GLU A 421 -37.87 2.93 -14.31
N ALA A 422 -38.55 3.65 -15.22
CA ALA A 422 -38.02 4.00 -16.54
C ALA A 422 -36.72 4.83 -16.44
N ARG A 423 -36.57 5.63 -15.38
CA ARG A 423 -35.32 6.36 -15.09
C ARG A 423 -34.16 5.43 -14.76
N LEU A 424 -34.42 4.34 -14.04
CA LEU A 424 -33.40 3.35 -13.68
C LEU A 424 -32.93 2.59 -14.92
N GLU A 425 -33.87 2.24 -15.81
CA GLU A 425 -33.57 1.63 -17.10
C GLU A 425 -32.76 2.57 -18.01
N GLU A 426 -33.15 3.86 -18.09
CA GLU A 426 -32.40 4.88 -18.83
C GLU A 426 -30.97 5.02 -18.29
N LEU A 427 -30.80 5.05 -16.96
CA LEU A 427 -29.48 5.09 -16.32
C LEU A 427 -28.64 3.85 -16.64
N ALA A 428 -29.21 2.65 -16.53
CA ALA A 428 -28.53 1.41 -16.87
C ALA A 428 -28.08 1.40 -18.34
N ALA A 429 -28.94 1.84 -19.27
CA ALA A 429 -28.60 1.97 -20.69
C ALA A 429 -27.47 2.99 -20.94
N GLN A 430 -27.47 4.12 -20.22
CA GLN A 430 -26.37 5.09 -20.29
C GLN A 430 -25.05 4.52 -19.74
N ILE A 431 -25.08 3.75 -18.65
CA ILE A 431 -23.90 3.09 -18.08
C ILE A 431 -23.35 2.02 -19.04
N ALA A 432 -24.22 1.22 -19.66
CA ALA A 432 -23.82 0.26 -20.69
C ALA A 432 -23.15 0.97 -21.89
N SER A 433 -23.70 2.11 -22.31
CA SER A 433 -23.07 2.95 -23.34
C SER A 433 -21.72 3.51 -22.88
N ALA A 434 -21.58 3.90 -21.60
CA ALA A 434 -20.33 4.39 -21.04
C ALA A 434 -19.25 3.29 -21.01
N CYS A 435 -19.62 2.03 -20.73
CA CYS A 435 -18.71 0.89 -20.83
C CYS A 435 -18.18 0.74 -22.27
N ARG A 436 -19.06 0.79 -23.28
CA ARG A 436 -18.64 0.74 -24.69
C ARG A 436 -17.71 1.89 -25.07
N ASN A 437 -17.97 3.10 -24.57
CA ASN A 437 -17.14 4.28 -24.82
C ASN A 437 -15.70 4.13 -24.30
N ILE A 438 -15.45 3.19 -23.37
CA ILE A 438 -14.12 2.88 -22.85
C ILE A 438 -13.62 1.48 -23.24
N ASN A 439 -14.14 0.93 -24.34
CA ASN A 439 -13.80 -0.38 -24.91
C ASN A 439 -14.08 -1.58 -24.01
N LEU A 440 -14.96 -1.42 -23.01
CA LEU A 440 -15.44 -2.55 -22.21
C LEU A 440 -16.60 -3.26 -22.90
N PRO A 441 -16.75 -4.59 -22.70
CA PRO A 441 -17.92 -5.30 -23.19
C PRO A 441 -19.20 -4.77 -22.52
N GLU A 442 -20.34 -5.10 -23.12
CA GLU A 442 -21.63 -4.84 -22.50
C GLU A 442 -21.75 -5.64 -21.18
N PRO A 443 -22.12 -5.01 -20.06
CA PRO A 443 -22.34 -5.72 -18.81
C PRO A 443 -23.52 -6.71 -18.89
N GLU A 444 -23.44 -7.80 -18.14
CA GLU A 444 -24.55 -8.74 -17.95
C GLU A 444 -25.60 -8.19 -16.99
N ALA A 445 -25.15 -7.42 -15.99
CA ALA A 445 -26.03 -6.79 -15.01
C ALA A 445 -25.49 -5.42 -14.60
N ILE A 446 -26.41 -4.47 -14.44
CA ILE A 446 -26.14 -3.14 -13.92
C ILE A 446 -27.20 -2.85 -12.86
N VAL A 447 -26.77 -2.60 -11.64
CA VAL A 447 -27.64 -2.16 -10.54
C VAL A 447 -27.22 -0.74 -10.18
N THR A 448 -28.16 0.20 -10.18
CA THR A 448 -27.91 1.60 -9.83
C THR A 448 -28.54 1.93 -8.49
N ASP A 449 -27.87 2.75 -7.69
CA ASP A 449 -28.36 3.21 -6.39
C ASP A 449 -27.81 4.60 -6.05
N ASN A 450 -28.39 5.24 -5.03
CA ASN A 450 -27.84 6.44 -4.43
C ASN A 450 -26.61 6.16 -3.55
N HIS A 451 -26.47 4.94 -3.04
CA HIS A 451 -25.39 4.50 -2.18
C HIS A 451 -24.43 3.57 -2.93
N SER A 452 -23.15 3.68 -2.62
CA SER A 452 -22.15 2.73 -3.11
C SER A 452 -22.25 1.41 -2.34
N ALA A 453 -21.97 0.29 -3.02
CA ALA A 453 -21.71 -0.99 -2.35
C ALA A 453 -20.30 -1.06 -1.72
N ILE A 454 -19.47 -0.01 -1.87
CA ILE A 454 -18.14 0.08 -1.26
C ILE A 454 -18.23 0.85 0.07
N GLU A 455 -17.78 0.21 1.16
CA GLU A 455 -17.69 0.86 2.48
C GLU A 455 -16.83 2.14 2.43
N GLY A 456 -17.29 3.19 3.12
CA GLY A 456 -16.64 4.49 3.18
C GLY A 456 -16.92 5.43 2.01
N ALA A 457 -17.56 4.98 0.93
CA ALA A 457 -17.93 5.86 -0.17
C ALA A 457 -19.19 6.71 0.18
N PRO A 458 -19.13 8.05 0.08
CA PRO A 458 -20.30 8.91 0.31
C PRO A 458 -21.41 8.66 -0.71
N PRO A 459 -22.69 8.86 -0.36
CA PRO A 459 -23.78 8.71 -1.31
C PRO A 459 -23.73 9.75 -2.43
N ALA A 460 -24.31 9.42 -3.58
CA ALA A 460 -24.43 10.31 -4.74
C ALA A 460 -25.23 11.58 -4.40
N TYR A 461 -26.25 11.43 -3.54
CA TYR A 461 -27.05 12.53 -3.02
C TYR A 461 -27.17 12.43 -1.49
N PRO A 462 -27.07 13.54 -0.77
CA PRO A 462 -27.28 13.53 0.67
C PRO A 462 -28.79 13.38 0.98
N SER A 463 -29.12 12.87 2.16
CA SER A 463 -30.52 12.63 2.56
C SER A 463 -31.34 13.93 2.69
N GLY A 464 -32.48 14.03 2.01
CA GLY A 464 -33.50 15.08 2.25
C GLY A 464 -32.96 16.52 2.38
N LYS A 465 -33.34 17.22 3.47
CA LYS A 465 -32.99 18.63 3.79
C LYS A 465 -31.51 18.86 4.16
N SER A 466 -30.61 18.00 3.68
CA SER A 466 -29.18 18.13 3.97
C SER A 466 -28.59 19.44 3.43
N PRO A 467 -27.73 20.12 4.21
CA PRO A 467 -27.00 21.30 3.78
C PRO A 467 -26.25 21.12 2.46
N ALA A 468 -26.13 22.19 1.69
CA ALA A 468 -25.48 22.18 0.38
C ALA A 468 -24.02 21.68 0.41
N TRP A 469 -23.31 21.86 1.53
CA TRP A 469 -21.92 21.39 1.69
C TRP A 469 -21.79 19.86 1.75
N MET A 470 -22.89 19.12 1.98
CA MET A 470 -22.88 17.66 1.93
C MET A 470 -22.95 17.09 0.51
N ARG A 471 -23.21 17.93 -0.50
CA ARG A 471 -23.29 17.53 -1.91
C ARG A 471 -21.89 17.41 -2.52
N TRP A 472 -21.80 16.66 -3.61
CA TRP A 472 -20.59 16.61 -4.43
C TRP A 472 -20.25 17.99 -5.00
N GLY A 473 -19.01 18.40 -4.82
CA GLY A 473 -18.44 19.61 -5.39
C GLY A 473 -18.05 19.37 -6.84
N LEU A 474 -18.87 19.86 -7.77
CA LEU A 474 -18.70 19.63 -9.21
C LEU A 474 -18.23 20.88 -9.95
N PRO A 475 -17.25 20.76 -10.87
CA PRO A 475 -16.96 21.80 -11.85
C PRO A 475 -18.21 22.17 -12.68
N ARG A 476 -18.26 23.41 -13.21
CA ARG A 476 -19.41 23.91 -13.99
C ARG A 476 -19.82 22.97 -15.13
N SER A 477 -18.87 22.30 -15.79
CA SER A 477 -19.13 21.35 -16.87
C SER A 477 -19.90 20.10 -16.44
N LEU A 478 -19.89 19.77 -15.15
CA LEU A 478 -20.54 18.58 -14.58
C LEU A 478 -21.69 18.94 -13.63
N ALA A 479 -21.86 20.20 -13.26
CA ALA A 479 -22.76 20.64 -12.19
C ALA A 479 -24.24 20.30 -12.42
N SER A 480 -24.67 20.17 -13.68
CA SER A 480 -26.06 19.82 -14.04
C SER A 480 -26.27 18.32 -14.28
N ARG A 481 -25.20 17.50 -14.22
CA ARG A 481 -25.28 16.07 -14.53
C ARG A 481 -25.82 15.30 -13.33
N PRO A 482 -26.80 14.39 -13.53
CA PRO A 482 -27.23 13.51 -12.45
C PRO A 482 -26.09 12.57 -12.06
N LEU A 483 -25.99 12.29 -10.76
CA LEU A 483 -25.00 11.39 -10.17
C LEU A 483 -25.68 10.10 -9.73
N THR A 484 -25.02 8.96 -9.90
CA THR A 484 -25.50 7.68 -9.37
C THR A 484 -24.32 6.78 -9.03
N HIS A 485 -24.48 5.91 -8.05
CA HIS A 485 -23.58 4.78 -7.86
C HIS A 485 -24.11 3.58 -8.62
N ALA A 486 -23.21 2.67 -9.00
CA ALA A 486 -23.60 1.42 -9.62
C ALA A 486 -22.73 0.25 -9.17
N VAL A 487 -23.33 -0.93 -9.23
CA VAL A 487 -22.65 -2.24 -9.27
C VAL A 487 -22.81 -2.80 -10.68
N ILE A 488 -21.71 -3.21 -11.28
CA ILE A 488 -21.65 -3.71 -12.66
C ILE A 488 -21.05 -5.11 -12.63
N ARG A 489 -21.69 -6.05 -13.34
CA ARG A 489 -21.19 -7.40 -13.56
C ARG A 489 -20.96 -7.67 -15.04
N PHE A 490 -19.82 -8.24 -15.38
CA PHE A 490 -19.44 -8.66 -16.72
C PHE A 490 -19.38 -10.19 -16.84
N ALA A 491 -19.61 -10.70 -18.04
CA ALA A 491 -19.52 -12.13 -18.35
C ALA A 491 -18.12 -12.72 -18.10
N GLN A 492 -17.09 -11.91 -18.31
CA GLN A 492 -15.69 -12.31 -18.18
C GLN A 492 -14.93 -11.33 -17.29
N PRO A 493 -13.87 -11.78 -16.59
CA PRO A 493 -13.04 -10.88 -15.80
C PRO A 493 -12.49 -9.73 -16.65
N ILE A 494 -12.77 -8.51 -16.21
CA ILE A 494 -12.27 -7.27 -16.79
C ILE A 494 -11.09 -6.80 -15.97
N GLU A 495 -10.06 -6.35 -16.67
CA GLU A 495 -8.91 -5.73 -16.05
C GLU A 495 -9.09 -4.21 -15.95
N GLY A 496 -8.95 -3.69 -14.74
CA GLY A 496 -9.18 -2.29 -14.46
C GLY A 496 -8.06 -1.33 -14.91
N PRO A 497 -8.21 -0.02 -14.61
CA PRO A 497 -9.33 0.55 -13.85
C PRO A 497 -10.59 0.70 -14.70
N VAL A 498 -11.75 0.61 -14.05
CA VAL A 498 -13.04 0.94 -14.67
C VAL A 498 -13.42 2.36 -14.22
N ILE A 499 -13.50 3.30 -15.17
CA ILE A 499 -13.83 4.70 -14.91
C ILE A 499 -14.87 5.17 -15.92
N LEU A 500 -16.08 5.50 -15.48
CA LEU A 500 -17.25 5.69 -16.35
C LEU A 500 -17.88 7.09 -16.25
N GLY A 501 -18.66 7.43 -17.27
CA GLY A 501 -19.47 8.65 -17.33
C GLY A 501 -18.70 9.90 -17.71
N ALA A 502 -19.40 11.04 -17.70
CA ALA A 502 -18.88 12.33 -18.17
C ALA A 502 -17.75 12.88 -17.28
N GLY A 503 -17.70 12.43 -16.02
CA GLY A 503 -16.70 12.84 -15.04
C GLY A 503 -15.44 11.96 -14.98
N ARG A 504 -15.30 10.97 -15.87
CA ARG A 504 -14.22 9.97 -15.85
C ARG A 504 -12.79 10.53 -15.85
N PHE A 505 -12.59 11.74 -16.36
CA PHE A 505 -11.28 12.40 -16.37
C PHE A 505 -11.05 13.35 -15.18
N LEU A 506 -12.07 13.57 -14.37
CA LEU A 506 -12.10 14.53 -13.27
C LEU A 506 -12.57 13.88 -11.96
N GLY A 507 -12.08 12.67 -11.67
CA GLY A 507 -12.24 12.03 -10.36
C GLY A 507 -13.61 11.43 -10.05
N LEU A 508 -14.53 11.37 -11.02
CA LEU A 508 -15.85 10.75 -10.86
C LEU A 508 -15.96 9.45 -11.65
N GLY A 509 -16.93 8.62 -11.26
CA GLY A 509 -17.22 7.34 -11.88
C GLY A 509 -16.10 6.31 -11.75
N LEU A 510 -15.25 6.43 -10.73
CA LEU A 510 -14.20 5.44 -10.44
C LEU A 510 -14.84 4.20 -9.81
N PHE A 511 -14.49 3.03 -10.29
CA PHE A 511 -14.92 1.74 -9.74
C PHE A 511 -13.77 0.98 -9.11
N ARG A 512 -14.13 0.16 -8.11
CA ARG A 512 -13.27 -0.84 -7.50
C ARG A 512 -13.86 -2.23 -7.75
N PRO A 513 -13.03 -3.22 -8.14
CA PRO A 513 -13.38 -4.63 -8.08
C PRO A 513 -13.98 -5.07 -6.74
N LEU A 514 -15.11 -5.77 -6.79
CA LEU A 514 -15.66 -6.51 -5.66
C LEU A 514 -14.98 -7.89 -5.61
N ASP A 515 -14.60 -8.35 -4.41
CA ASP A 515 -14.18 -9.73 -4.21
C ASP A 515 -15.40 -10.65 -4.21
N PRO A 516 -15.32 -11.87 -4.76
CA PRO A 516 -16.41 -12.84 -4.66
C PRO A 516 -16.64 -13.36 -3.22
N GLU A 517 -15.75 -13.03 -2.28
CA GLU A 517 -15.83 -13.41 -0.86
C GLU A 517 -16.06 -12.22 0.11
N GLU A 518 -16.21 -10.99 -0.40
CA GLU A 518 -16.71 -9.80 0.35
C GLU A 518 -18.18 -9.55 0.00
#